data_AF-A0A9P4I2Z4-F1
#
_entry.id   AF-A0A9P4I2Z4-F1
#
_cell.length_a   1.000
_cell.length_b   1.000
_cell.length_c   1.000
_cell.angle_alpha   90.00
_cell.angle_beta   90.00
_cell.angle_gamma   90.00
#
_symmetry.space_group_name_H-M   'P 1'
#
loop_
_entity.id
_entity.type
_entity.pdbx_description
1 polymer ?
#
loop_
_entity_poly.entity_id
_entity_poly.type
_entity_poly.pdbx_seq_one_letter_code
_entity_poly.pdbx_strand_id
1 'polypeptide(L)'
;MSPGTLLAEPVASFRIEPLQRGKDERYNFGATITGLDLNTITDEDVEHLKEAIWTHKVVVVKGQENLDPKKHWELVTRFDPSAPQVHSHGDIKTFQKKGGMLSKRREVVGIPGAENVRLIGKGYQGPDHYGIKDLTVQGLSHDFHATDLPEEDFQAGHTRFQRWHIDAPLYDREPAWFTTLRAIKLPVDAPDVQVNWDDGSGCSLKTRPGRTAFFSNSQLYGLLSKEEQEMADCSWVEYAPYPYMWIENCKGNANGLGLATQGKEHTLEELGEYEDAKVKRYPMVWVNPVTQEKAFMVHGICARKLFVRKNATSEPTVIDDVVKIREFLSNIQSRILKPQYVLMAPAEEGDVTMWDNYGVFHSAVDYPLKYGSRTMHQANIGASRGPIGPVPIPAMS
;
A
#
# COMPACT_ATOMS: atom_id res chain seq x y z
N MET A 1 -5.31 -50.09 24.07
CA MET A 1 -5.57 -48.71 23.60
C MET A 1 -4.22 -48.05 23.42
N SER A 2 -3.74 -47.95 22.17
CA SER A 2 -2.48 -47.27 21.89
C SER A 2 -2.65 -45.77 22.14
N PRO A 3 -1.67 -45.08 22.76
CA PRO A 3 -1.71 -43.63 22.86
C PRO A 3 -1.63 -43.06 21.45
N GLY A 4 -2.60 -42.26 21.05
CA GLY A 4 -2.57 -41.54 19.79
C GLY A 4 -1.35 -40.62 19.77
N THR A 5 -0.48 -40.82 18.78
CA THR A 5 0.57 -39.87 18.42
C THR A 5 -0.09 -38.53 18.16
N LEU A 6 0.12 -37.56 19.06
CA LEU A 6 -0.06 -36.14 18.75
C LEU A 6 0.86 -35.85 17.57
N LEU A 7 0.30 -35.73 16.37
CA LEU A 7 1.02 -35.20 15.22
C LEU A 7 1.49 -33.81 15.64
N ALA A 8 2.81 -33.61 15.68
CA ALA A 8 3.38 -32.30 15.91
C ALA A 8 2.80 -31.34 14.88
N GLU A 9 2.37 -30.15 15.31
CA GLU A 9 1.94 -29.13 14.35
C GLU A 9 3.07 -28.91 13.34
N PRO A 10 2.75 -28.86 12.03
CA PRO A 10 3.76 -28.69 11.01
C PRO A 10 4.54 -27.39 11.27
N VAL A 11 5.85 -27.49 11.39
CA VAL A 11 6.71 -26.34 11.62
C VAL A 11 7.07 -25.76 10.26
N ALA A 12 6.83 -24.45 10.06
CA ALA A 12 7.23 -23.74 8.85
C ALA A 12 8.67 -24.09 8.43
N SER A 13 8.88 -24.30 7.13
CA SER A 13 10.20 -24.71 6.62
C SER A 13 11.25 -23.59 6.67
N PHE A 14 10.80 -22.36 6.93
CA PHE A 14 11.59 -21.14 6.90
C PHE A 14 11.64 -20.44 8.26
N ARG A 15 12.58 -19.49 8.40
CA ARG A 15 12.77 -18.72 9.64
C ARG A 15 12.19 -17.33 9.49
N ILE A 16 11.54 -16.87 10.54
CA ILE A 16 11.00 -15.50 10.66
C ILE A 16 11.75 -14.79 11.79
N GLU A 17 12.35 -13.66 11.49
CA GLU A 17 13.08 -12.85 12.47
C GLU A 17 12.54 -11.42 12.44
N PRO A 18 11.98 -10.90 13.56
CA PRO A 18 11.54 -9.51 13.62
C PRO A 18 12.67 -8.55 13.24
N LEU A 19 12.33 -7.47 12.52
CA LEU A 19 13.32 -6.46 12.16
C LEU A 19 13.91 -5.82 13.42
N GLN A 20 15.23 -5.67 13.42
CA GLN A 20 15.94 -4.96 14.48
C GLN A 20 15.64 -3.47 14.37
N ARG A 21 15.29 -2.86 15.50
CA ARG A 21 14.91 -1.45 15.59
C ARG A 21 16.04 -0.62 16.16
N GLY A 22 16.25 0.55 15.57
CA GLY A 22 17.10 1.60 16.11
C GLY A 22 16.56 2.16 17.43
N LYS A 23 17.41 2.86 18.19
CA LYS A 23 17.08 3.42 19.51
C LYS A 23 15.87 4.36 19.49
N ASP A 24 15.71 5.12 18.41
CA ASP A 24 14.66 6.14 18.27
C ASP A 24 13.46 5.64 17.45
N GLU A 25 13.54 4.42 16.92
CA GLU A 25 12.46 3.78 16.20
C GLU A 25 11.40 3.25 17.17
N ARG A 26 10.14 3.43 16.80
CA ARG A 26 8.95 3.09 17.59
C ARG A 26 7.92 2.30 16.79
N TYR A 27 8.09 2.12 15.48
CA TYR A 27 7.31 1.15 14.73
C TYR A 27 7.42 -0.24 15.39
N ASN A 28 6.34 -1.01 15.36
CA ASN A 28 6.22 -2.29 16.09
C ASN A 28 5.94 -3.49 15.16
N PHE A 29 6.30 -3.35 13.89
CA PHE A 29 6.04 -4.33 12.83
C PHE A 29 7.29 -4.50 11.96
N GLY A 30 7.31 -5.51 11.10
CA GLY A 30 8.43 -5.86 10.24
C GLY A 30 9.09 -7.18 10.63
N ALA A 31 9.33 -8.06 9.66
CA ALA A 31 10.20 -9.22 9.82
C ALA A 31 11.00 -9.54 8.55
N THR A 32 12.12 -10.24 8.73
CA THR A 32 12.88 -10.88 7.66
C THR A 32 12.54 -12.37 7.63
N ILE A 33 12.38 -12.91 6.43
CA ILE A 33 12.15 -14.34 6.19
C ILE A 33 13.35 -14.91 5.43
N THR A 34 13.93 -16.00 5.95
CA THR A 34 15.07 -16.71 5.34
C THR A 34 14.80 -18.20 5.23
N GLY A 35 15.42 -18.87 4.26
CA GLY A 35 15.26 -20.31 4.03
C GLY A 35 14.01 -20.70 3.23
N LEU A 36 13.32 -19.73 2.63
CA LEU A 36 12.15 -19.94 1.77
C LEU A 36 12.50 -19.72 0.30
N ASP A 37 12.19 -20.67 -0.58
CA ASP A 37 12.24 -20.49 -2.04
C ASP A 37 10.83 -20.35 -2.61
N LEU A 38 10.51 -19.16 -3.13
CA LEU A 38 9.19 -18.87 -3.66
C LEU A 38 8.91 -19.57 -5.00
N ASN A 39 9.92 -20.11 -5.70
CA ASN A 39 9.68 -20.91 -6.91
C ASN A 39 9.08 -22.29 -6.60
N THR A 40 9.35 -22.83 -5.40
CA THR A 40 9.02 -24.19 -5.01
C THR A 40 8.19 -24.27 -3.72
N ILE A 41 7.64 -23.13 -3.27
CA ILE A 41 6.86 -23.01 -2.04
C ILE A 41 5.64 -23.95 -2.00
N THR A 42 5.53 -24.71 -0.91
CA THR A 42 4.45 -25.67 -0.64
C THR A 42 3.16 -24.95 -0.20
N ASP A 43 2.00 -25.62 -0.27
CA ASP A 43 0.73 -25.00 0.18
C ASP A 43 0.75 -24.70 1.68
N GLU A 44 1.41 -25.56 2.46
CA GLU A 44 1.60 -25.36 3.89
C GLU A 44 2.44 -24.11 4.19
N ASP A 45 3.57 -23.93 3.49
CA ASP A 45 4.40 -22.74 3.65
C ASP A 45 3.72 -21.47 3.13
N VAL A 46 2.80 -21.57 2.16
CA VAL A 46 1.95 -20.43 1.77
C VAL A 46 1.08 -19.98 2.94
N GLU A 47 0.45 -20.90 3.68
CA GLU A 47 -0.35 -20.54 4.85
C GLU A 47 0.50 -19.93 5.96
N HIS A 48 1.65 -20.51 6.29
CA HIS A 48 2.60 -19.91 7.24
C HIS A 48 3.08 -18.52 6.79
N LEU A 49 3.33 -18.32 5.50
CA LEU A 49 3.73 -17.02 4.95
C LEU A 49 2.60 -16.00 5.08
N LYS A 50 1.34 -16.38 4.82
CA LYS A 50 0.16 -15.51 5.02
C LYS A 50 0.06 -15.07 6.48
N GLU A 51 0.16 -16.00 7.42
CA GLU A 51 0.14 -15.70 8.85
C GLU A 51 1.29 -14.78 9.26
N ALA A 52 2.50 -15.01 8.72
CA ALA A 52 3.65 -14.15 8.96
C ALA A 52 3.41 -12.72 8.44
N ILE A 53 2.83 -12.56 7.24
CA ILE A 53 2.50 -11.23 6.70
C ILE A 53 1.43 -10.56 7.56
N TRP A 54 0.36 -11.26 7.97
CA TRP A 54 -0.66 -10.68 8.85
C TRP A 54 -0.09 -10.26 10.21
N THR A 55 0.79 -11.08 10.79
CA THR A 55 1.37 -10.87 12.12
C THR A 55 2.40 -9.75 12.11
N HIS A 56 3.34 -9.79 11.18
CA HIS A 56 4.45 -8.84 11.11
C HIS A 56 4.17 -7.63 10.20
N LYS A 57 3.03 -7.62 9.50
CA LYS A 57 2.51 -6.58 8.59
C LYS A 57 3.35 -6.32 7.35
N VAL A 58 4.67 -6.29 7.48
CA VAL A 58 5.64 -6.17 6.39
C VAL A 58 6.68 -7.26 6.60
N VAL A 59 6.89 -8.10 5.60
CA VAL A 59 7.94 -9.11 5.60
C VAL A 59 8.86 -8.93 4.40
N VAL A 60 10.14 -9.21 4.58
CA VAL A 60 11.14 -9.23 3.51
C VAL A 60 11.66 -10.65 3.36
N VAL A 61 11.22 -11.34 2.31
CA VAL A 61 11.70 -12.68 1.96
C VAL A 61 13.02 -12.55 1.20
N LYS A 62 14.09 -13.07 1.79
CA LYS A 62 15.47 -12.91 1.30
C LYS A 62 15.80 -13.86 0.16
N GLY A 63 16.69 -13.45 -0.74
CA GLY A 63 17.37 -14.35 -1.69
C GLY A 63 16.47 -14.93 -2.79
N GLN A 64 15.66 -14.08 -3.43
CA GLN A 64 14.76 -14.46 -4.53
C GLN A 64 15.26 -13.92 -5.89
N GLU A 65 16.58 -13.93 -6.11
CA GLU A 65 17.26 -13.46 -7.33
C GLU A 65 16.81 -14.23 -8.58
N ASN A 66 16.34 -15.47 -8.39
CA ASN A 66 15.90 -16.35 -9.47
C ASN A 66 14.38 -16.59 -9.47
N LEU A 67 13.58 -15.76 -8.81
CA LEU A 67 12.11 -15.91 -8.84
C LEU A 67 11.58 -15.71 -10.26
N ASP A 68 10.95 -16.75 -10.81
CA ASP A 68 10.22 -16.67 -12.07
C ASP A 68 8.97 -15.78 -11.88
N PRO A 69 8.75 -14.76 -12.72
CA PRO A 69 7.53 -13.94 -12.69
C PRO A 69 6.23 -14.77 -12.71
N LYS A 70 6.20 -15.93 -13.36
CA LYS A 70 5.04 -16.84 -13.33
C LYS A 70 4.81 -17.43 -11.95
N LYS A 71 5.89 -17.82 -11.27
CA LYS A 71 5.85 -18.30 -9.87
C LYS A 71 5.49 -17.19 -8.90
N HIS A 72 5.93 -15.97 -9.17
CA HIS A 72 5.51 -14.78 -8.42
C HIS A 72 3.99 -14.57 -8.52
N TRP A 73 3.41 -14.67 -9.72
CA TRP A 73 1.97 -14.61 -9.89
C TRP A 73 1.24 -15.78 -9.21
N GLU A 74 1.71 -17.01 -9.39
CA GLU A 74 1.16 -18.22 -8.76
C GLU A 74 1.10 -18.12 -7.23
N LEU A 75 2.12 -17.55 -6.60
CA LEU A 75 2.12 -17.29 -5.16
C LEU A 75 0.97 -16.35 -4.75
N VAL A 76 0.83 -15.23 -5.47
CA VAL A 76 -0.18 -14.22 -5.15
C VAL A 76 -1.59 -14.78 -5.33
N THR A 77 -1.84 -15.64 -6.33
CA THR A 77 -3.13 -16.31 -6.51
C THR A 77 -3.42 -17.31 -5.39
N ARG A 78 -2.39 -17.95 -4.84
CA ARG A 78 -2.52 -18.89 -3.70
C ARG A 78 -2.79 -18.19 -2.36
N PHE A 79 -2.49 -16.89 -2.23
CA PHE A 79 -2.88 -16.14 -1.03
C PHE A 79 -4.39 -16.02 -0.86
N ASP A 80 -5.14 -15.91 -1.97
CA ASP A 80 -6.60 -15.92 -1.97
C ASP A 80 -7.13 -16.73 -3.17
N PRO A 81 -7.24 -18.06 -3.03
CA PRO A 81 -7.67 -18.94 -4.12
C PRO A 81 -9.12 -18.68 -4.58
N SER A 82 -9.94 -18.04 -3.73
CA SER A 82 -11.33 -17.69 -4.05
C SER A 82 -11.48 -16.34 -4.74
N ALA A 83 -10.39 -15.58 -4.88
CA ALA A 83 -10.42 -14.31 -5.60
C ALA A 83 -10.74 -14.52 -7.09
N PRO A 84 -11.15 -13.46 -7.81
CA PRO A 84 -11.34 -13.51 -9.26
C PRO A 84 -10.06 -13.85 -10.07
N GLN A 85 -8.91 -13.97 -9.43
CA GLN A 85 -7.60 -14.22 -10.05
C GLN A 85 -7.24 -13.18 -11.11
N VAL A 86 -7.55 -11.91 -10.80
CA VAL A 86 -7.21 -10.74 -11.60
C VAL A 86 -6.41 -9.79 -10.72
N HIS A 87 -5.42 -9.11 -11.31
CA HIS A 87 -4.70 -8.05 -10.62
C HIS A 87 -5.69 -7.05 -10.01
N SER A 88 -5.43 -6.51 -8.81
CA SER A 88 -6.40 -5.64 -8.11
C SER A 88 -6.93 -4.50 -9.00
N HIS A 89 -6.02 -3.82 -9.69
CA HIS A 89 -6.33 -2.76 -10.64
C HIS A 89 -6.84 -3.23 -12.03
N GLY A 90 -7.14 -4.51 -12.23
CA GLY A 90 -7.63 -5.07 -13.49
C GLY A 90 -6.54 -5.30 -14.54
N ASP A 91 -6.98 -5.61 -15.76
CA ASP A 91 -6.10 -5.76 -16.91
C ASP A 91 -5.46 -4.42 -17.33
N ILE A 92 -4.31 -4.51 -17.99
CA ILE A 92 -3.50 -3.34 -18.35
C ILE A 92 -4.25 -2.39 -19.29
N LYS A 93 -5.01 -2.90 -20.26
CA LYS A 93 -5.72 -2.06 -21.24
C LYS A 93 -6.79 -1.23 -20.56
N THR A 94 -7.60 -1.86 -19.72
CA THR A 94 -8.62 -1.17 -18.93
C THR A 94 -7.98 -0.20 -17.94
N PHE A 95 -6.90 -0.60 -17.29
CA PHE A 95 -6.17 0.25 -16.35
C PHE A 95 -5.59 1.50 -17.01
N GLN A 96 -4.99 1.37 -18.20
CA GLN A 96 -4.47 2.52 -18.94
C GLN A 96 -5.59 3.51 -19.29
N LYS A 97 -6.76 3.01 -19.71
CA LYS A 97 -7.92 3.84 -20.09
C LYS A 97 -8.65 4.48 -18.91
N LYS A 98 -8.78 3.78 -17.78
CA LYS A 98 -9.65 4.16 -16.64
C LYS A 98 -8.91 4.36 -15.31
N GLY A 99 -7.58 4.25 -15.30
CA GLY A 99 -6.75 4.36 -14.10
C GLY A 99 -6.60 5.78 -13.56
N GLY A 100 -7.07 6.79 -14.32
CA GLY A 100 -7.04 8.20 -13.92
C GLY A 100 -5.63 8.63 -13.51
N MET A 101 -5.51 9.23 -12.33
CA MET A 101 -4.23 9.63 -11.74
C MET A 101 -3.14 8.55 -11.80
N LEU A 102 -3.51 7.26 -11.69
CA LEU A 102 -2.54 6.15 -11.62
C LEU A 102 -1.93 5.77 -12.97
N SER A 103 -2.57 6.13 -14.08
CA SER A 103 -2.11 5.79 -15.44
C SER A 103 -1.80 7.02 -16.30
N LYS A 104 -2.32 8.21 -15.98
CA LYS A 104 -2.25 9.44 -16.80
C LYS A 104 -0.85 9.86 -17.21
N ARG A 105 0.18 9.55 -16.42
CA ARG A 105 1.56 9.98 -16.63
C ARG A 105 2.57 8.84 -16.60
N ARG A 106 2.11 7.60 -16.67
CA ARG A 106 2.99 6.45 -16.51
C ARG A 106 2.52 5.27 -17.32
N GLU A 107 3.44 4.74 -18.10
CA GLU A 107 3.26 3.45 -18.73
C GLU A 107 3.36 2.34 -17.68
N VAL A 108 2.30 1.54 -17.57
CA VAL A 108 2.32 0.29 -16.81
C VAL A 108 2.51 -0.84 -17.78
N VAL A 109 3.61 -1.57 -17.60
CA VAL A 109 4.02 -2.69 -18.44
C VAL A 109 3.93 -3.98 -17.62
N GLY A 110 3.29 -5.00 -18.19
CA GLY A 110 3.26 -6.35 -17.63
C GLY A 110 4.47 -7.14 -18.10
N ILE A 111 4.95 -8.07 -17.28
CA ILE A 111 6.06 -8.94 -17.67
C ILE A 111 5.56 -9.96 -18.71
N PRO A 112 6.18 -10.07 -19.91
CA PRO A 112 5.76 -11.01 -20.93
C PRO A 112 5.72 -12.47 -20.41
N GLY A 113 4.59 -13.15 -20.63
CA GLY A 113 4.34 -14.51 -20.13
C GLY A 113 3.88 -14.57 -18.67
N ALA A 114 3.83 -13.45 -17.97
CA ALA A 114 3.26 -13.28 -16.63
C ALA A 114 2.65 -11.87 -16.52
N GLU A 115 1.71 -11.53 -17.42
CA GLU A 115 1.26 -10.16 -17.67
C GLU A 115 0.63 -9.47 -16.45
N ASN A 116 0.18 -10.25 -15.46
CA ASN A 116 -0.32 -9.74 -14.20
C ASN A 116 0.79 -9.26 -13.24
N VAL A 117 2.05 -9.62 -13.48
CA VAL A 117 3.21 -9.05 -12.80
C VAL A 117 3.56 -7.74 -13.48
N ARG A 118 3.56 -6.65 -12.72
CA ARG A 118 3.78 -5.29 -13.24
C ARG A 118 5.22 -4.84 -13.02
N LEU A 119 5.82 -4.24 -14.04
CA LEU A 119 7.10 -3.58 -13.94
C LEU A 119 6.94 -2.22 -13.23
N ILE A 120 7.53 -2.09 -12.05
CA ILE A 120 7.56 -0.84 -11.29
C ILE A 120 8.99 -0.36 -11.14
N GLY A 121 9.31 0.82 -11.68
CA GLY A 121 10.70 1.26 -11.75
C GLY A 121 10.88 2.74 -12.04
N LYS A 122 12.14 3.11 -12.22
CA LYS A 122 12.59 4.44 -12.63
C LYS A 122 13.87 4.29 -13.46
N GLY A 123 13.95 4.99 -14.58
CA GLY A 123 15.13 4.97 -15.45
C GLY A 123 15.15 3.83 -16.46
N TYR A 124 16.31 3.63 -17.09
CA TYR A 124 16.53 2.58 -18.09
C TYR A 124 16.50 1.18 -17.47
N GLN A 125 15.69 0.29 -18.05
CA GLN A 125 15.39 -1.05 -17.54
C GLN A 125 16.26 -2.15 -18.16
N GLY A 126 17.24 -1.78 -18.98
CA GLY A 126 18.16 -2.70 -19.63
C GLY A 126 17.79 -3.01 -21.08
N PRO A 127 18.70 -3.68 -21.81
CA PRO A 127 18.52 -4.01 -23.22
C PRO A 127 17.42 -5.04 -23.46
N ASP A 128 17.24 -5.97 -22.51
CA ASP A 128 16.18 -6.96 -22.54
C ASP A 128 15.81 -7.35 -21.10
N HIS A 129 14.62 -6.94 -20.65
CA HIS A 129 14.05 -7.32 -19.37
C HIS A 129 12.84 -8.22 -19.60
N TYR A 130 13.07 -9.53 -19.66
CA TYR A 130 12.03 -10.54 -19.92
C TYR A 130 11.28 -10.32 -21.25
N GLY A 131 11.97 -9.86 -22.30
CA GLY A 131 11.41 -9.53 -23.61
C GLY A 131 10.99 -8.07 -23.75
N ILE A 132 11.00 -7.28 -22.67
CA ILE A 132 10.79 -5.84 -22.71
C ILE A 132 12.13 -5.18 -23.06
N LYS A 133 12.28 -4.72 -24.30
CA LYS A 133 13.55 -4.20 -24.81
C LYS A 133 13.66 -2.68 -24.69
N ASP A 134 14.81 -2.23 -24.24
CA ASP A 134 15.23 -0.81 -24.19
C ASP A 134 14.24 0.16 -23.55
N LEU A 135 13.43 -0.33 -22.61
CA LEU A 135 12.41 0.49 -21.95
C LEU A 135 13.06 1.43 -20.95
N THR A 136 12.67 2.70 -20.99
CA THR A 136 12.95 3.67 -19.92
C THR A 136 11.64 4.01 -19.23
N VAL A 137 11.54 3.66 -17.95
CA VAL A 137 10.33 3.92 -17.16
C VAL A 137 10.44 5.27 -16.47
N GLN A 138 9.42 6.10 -16.65
CA GLN A 138 9.24 7.26 -15.79
C GLN A 138 8.82 6.79 -14.39
N GLY A 139 9.67 7.09 -13.41
CA GLY A 139 9.37 6.81 -12.00
C GLY A 139 8.27 7.71 -11.45
N LEU A 140 7.83 7.38 -10.23
CA LEU A 140 7.05 8.32 -9.43
C LEU A 140 7.88 9.59 -9.20
N SER A 141 7.22 10.75 -9.23
CA SER A 141 7.85 12.08 -9.21
C SER A 141 7.22 12.99 -8.16
N HIS A 142 7.96 13.99 -7.72
CA HIS A 142 7.47 15.07 -6.86
C HIS A 142 6.38 15.93 -7.50
N ASP A 143 6.15 15.83 -8.80
CA ASP A 143 5.07 16.54 -9.51
C ASP A 143 3.66 16.24 -8.98
N PHE A 144 3.50 15.21 -8.15
CA PHE A 144 2.23 14.93 -7.49
C PHE A 144 1.87 15.96 -6.40
N HIS A 145 2.86 16.63 -5.80
CA HIS A 145 2.64 17.53 -4.68
C HIS A 145 2.10 18.89 -5.13
N ALA A 146 1.36 19.56 -4.23
CA ALA A 146 0.82 20.90 -4.48
C ALA A 146 1.87 21.99 -4.30
N THR A 147 2.89 21.73 -3.49
CA THR A 147 4.05 22.58 -3.30
C THR A 147 5.22 22.00 -4.09
N ASP A 148 5.94 22.86 -4.80
CA ASP A 148 7.09 22.41 -5.57
C ASP A 148 8.27 22.06 -4.64
N LEU A 149 9.12 21.16 -5.11
CA LEU A 149 10.46 20.93 -4.56
C LEU A 149 11.43 21.52 -5.58
N PRO A 150 12.27 22.51 -5.23
CA PRO A 150 13.24 23.06 -6.16
C PRO A 150 14.12 21.96 -6.76
N GLU A 151 14.34 22.01 -8.08
CA GLU A 151 15.12 20.99 -8.78
C GLU A 151 16.55 20.88 -8.24
N GLU A 152 17.16 22.00 -7.82
CA GLU A 152 18.48 22.00 -7.19
C GLU A 152 18.50 21.18 -5.89
N ASP A 153 17.49 21.37 -5.02
CA ASP A 153 17.36 20.61 -3.78
C ASP A 153 17.13 19.13 -4.07
N PHE A 154 16.25 18.83 -5.04
CA PHE A 154 16.02 17.45 -5.47
C PHE A 154 17.33 16.81 -5.94
N GLN A 155 18.07 17.47 -6.83
CA GLN A 155 19.35 17.00 -7.33
C GLN A 155 20.43 16.90 -6.23
N ALA A 156 20.32 17.64 -5.14
CA ALA A 156 21.16 17.51 -3.96
C ALA A 156 20.78 16.34 -3.04
N GLY A 157 19.70 15.60 -3.35
CA GLY A 157 19.26 14.42 -2.62
C GLY A 157 18.12 14.69 -1.63
N HIS A 158 17.52 15.89 -1.63
CA HIS A 158 16.30 16.15 -0.89
C HIS A 158 15.10 15.57 -1.62
N THR A 159 14.14 15.03 -0.89
CA THR A 159 12.97 14.35 -1.45
C THR A 159 11.80 14.38 -0.46
N ARG A 160 10.68 13.81 -0.87
CA ARG A 160 9.43 13.66 -0.11
C ARG A 160 8.88 12.26 -0.32
N PHE A 161 8.08 11.77 0.62
CA PHE A 161 7.21 10.62 0.33
C PHE A 161 6.27 11.01 -0.79
N GLN A 162 6.09 10.14 -1.79
CA GLN A 162 5.24 10.48 -2.91
C GLN A 162 3.76 10.52 -2.50
N ARG A 163 3.19 9.38 -2.15
CA ARG A 163 1.81 9.29 -1.69
C ARG A 163 1.67 8.15 -0.71
N TRP A 164 1.10 8.43 0.46
CA TRP A 164 0.73 7.41 1.43
C TRP A 164 -0.60 6.78 1.00
N HIS A 165 -0.59 5.48 0.77
CA HIS A 165 -1.75 4.78 0.23
C HIS A 165 -1.79 3.30 0.59
N ILE A 166 -2.92 2.68 0.24
CA ILE A 166 -3.09 1.24 0.09
C ILE A 166 -3.28 0.92 -1.39
N ASP A 167 -2.91 -0.29 -1.80
CA ASP A 167 -3.20 -0.81 -3.12
C ASP A 167 -4.66 -1.24 -3.18
N ALA A 168 -5.55 -0.32 -3.58
CA ALA A 168 -6.97 -0.55 -3.57
C ALA A 168 -7.65 0.02 -4.82
N PRO A 169 -8.51 -0.73 -5.52
CA PRO A 169 -9.30 -0.20 -6.63
C PRO A 169 -10.36 0.81 -6.15
N LEU A 170 -10.93 0.57 -4.96
CA LEU A 170 -11.96 1.39 -4.30
C LEU A 170 -13.27 1.58 -5.09
N TYR A 171 -13.42 0.86 -6.20
CA TYR A 171 -14.64 0.75 -7.00
C TYR A 171 -14.64 -0.62 -7.66
N ASP A 172 -15.79 -1.28 -7.68
CA ASP A 172 -16.03 -2.62 -8.27
C ASP A 172 -15.31 -3.77 -7.54
N ARG A 173 -13.98 -3.69 -7.42
CA ARG A 173 -13.12 -4.73 -6.82
C ARG A 173 -12.70 -4.41 -5.39
N GLU A 174 -12.47 -5.47 -4.62
CA GLU A 174 -11.96 -5.37 -3.26
C GLU A 174 -10.46 -5.02 -3.24
N PRO A 175 -9.96 -4.38 -2.16
CA PRO A 175 -8.53 -4.15 -1.97
C PRO A 175 -7.81 -5.49 -1.83
N ALA A 176 -6.58 -5.57 -2.32
CA ALA A 176 -5.75 -6.75 -2.13
C ALA A 176 -5.52 -7.00 -0.62
N TRP A 177 -5.47 -8.27 -0.19
CA TRP A 177 -5.00 -8.61 1.16
C TRP A 177 -3.51 -8.30 1.29
N PHE A 178 -2.73 -8.74 0.30
CA PHE A 178 -1.31 -8.54 0.25
C PHE A 178 -0.86 -7.94 -1.07
N THR A 179 0.15 -7.09 -1.00
CA THR A 179 0.96 -6.74 -2.17
C THR A 179 2.36 -7.28 -1.98
N THR A 180 2.95 -7.72 -3.10
CA THR A 180 4.30 -8.23 -3.17
C THR A 180 5.12 -7.38 -4.14
N LEU A 181 6.38 -7.10 -3.80
CA LEU A 181 7.28 -6.27 -4.57
C LEU A 181 8.69 -6.84 -4.52
N ARG A 182 9.11 -7.46 -5.62
CA ARG A 182 10.45 -8.03 -5.80
C ARG A 182 11.42 -6.94 -6.25
N ALA A 183 12.54 -6.79 -5.55
CA ALA A 183 13.63 -5.93 -5.94
C ALA A 183 14.55 -6.64 -6.94
N ILE A 184 14.69 -6.08 -8.14
CA ILE A 184 15.59 -6.65 -9.17
C ILE A 184 16.81 -5.77 -9.33
N LYS A 185 16.60 -4.46 -9.39
CA LYS A 185 17.67 -3.47 -9.48
C LYS A 185 17.37 -2.30 -8.56
N LEU A 186 18.36 -1.90 -7.77
CA LEU A 186 18.29 -0.78 -6.85
C LEU A 186 19.52 0.14 -7.04
N PRO A 187 19.41 1.44 -6.72
CA PRO A 187 20.54 2.37 -6.70
C PRO A 187 21.43 2.13 -5.46
N VAL A 188 22.11 0.98 -5.37
CA VAL A 188 22.79 0.51 -4.14
C VAL A 188 24.02 1.34 -3.75
N ASP A 189 24.74 1.89 -4.72
CA ASP A 189 25.98 2.67 -4.50
C ASP A 189 25.74 4.16 -4.31
N ALA A 190 24.48 4.59 -4.38
CA ALA A 190 24.11 5.99 -4.26
C ALA A 190 24.13 6.48 -2.80
N PRO A 191 24.40 7.78 -2.57
CA PRO A 191 24.28 8.36 -1.25
C PRO A 191 22.81 8.30 -0.76
N ASP A 192 22.64 8.33 0.55
CA ASP A 192 21.32 8.45 1.16
C ASP A 192 20.59 9.72 0.69
N VAL A 193 19.28 9.60 0.54
CA VAL A 193 18.38 10.74 0.31
C VAL A 193 17.83 11.25 1.64
N GLN A 194 17.54 12.54 1.68
CA GLN A 194 16.90 13.23 2.80
C GLN A 194 15.42 13.42 2.50
N VAL A 195 14.57 12.58 3.10
CA VAL A 195 13.12 12.74 3.02
C VAL A 195 12.68 13.83 3.98
N ASN A 196 12.04 14.87 3.48
CA ASN A 196 11.47 15.95 4.27
C ASN A 196 9.94 15.86 4.23
N TRP A 197 9.30 16.17 5.36
CA TRP A 197 7.84 16.22 5.42
C TRP A 197 7.30 17.50 4.78
N ASP A 198 8.05 18.61 4.88
CA ASP A 198 7.69 19.92 4.32
C ASP A 198 6.26 20.40 4.67
N ASP A 199 5.75 19.97 5.83
CA ASP A 199 4.42 20.29 6.36
C ASP A 199 4.48 21.25 7.56
N GLY A 200 5.63 21.91 7.76
CA GLY A 200 5.90 22.80 8.89
C GLY A 200 6.32 22.10 10.17
N SER A 201 6.28 20.76 10.24
CA SER A 201 6.72 20.01 11.43
C SER A 201 8.23 20.00 11.67
N GLY A 202 9.03 20.34 10.65
CA GLY A 202 10.49 20.19 10.66
C GLY A 202 10.96 18.72 10.67
N CYS A 203 10.05 17.76 10.52
CA CYS A 203 10.40 16.34 10.49
C CYS A 203 11.14 15.96 9.21
N SER A 204 12.15 15.09 9.36
CA SER A 204 12.90 14.55 8.24
C SER A 204 13.46 13.16 8.58
N LEU A 205 13.82 12.39 7.55
CA LEU A 205 14.35 11.03 7.67
C LEU A 205 15.38 10.78 6.56
N LYS A 206 16.55 10.22 6.90
CA LYS A 206 17.53 9.75 5.91
C LYS A 206 17.28 8.29 5.56
N THR A 207 17.44 7.94 4.30
CA THR A 207 17.28 6.56 3.82
C THR A 207 18.06 6.35 2.53
N ARG A 208 18.44 5.09 2.26
CA ARG A 208 18.90 4.70 0.93
C ARG A 208 17.82 5.02 -0.13
N PRO A 209 18.21 5.40 -1.35
CA PRO A 209 17.26 5.62 -2.44
C PRO A 209 16.59 4.32 -2.89
N GLY A 210 15.43 4.44 -3.56
CA GLY A 210 14.69 3.31 -4.12
C GLY A 210 13.93 2.44 -3.10
N ARG A 211 13.83 2.89 -1.85
CA ARG A 211 13.14 2.20 -0.75
C ARG A 211 11.63 2.48 -0.75
N THR A 212 10.89 1.57 -0.13
CA THR A 212 9.46 1.75 0.16
C THR A 212 9.30 2.03 1.65
N ALA A 213 8.57 3.08 1.99
CA ALA A 213 8.26 3.48 3.34
C ALA A 213 6.90 2.91 3.77
N PHE A 214 6.76 2.57 5.05
CA PHE A 214 5.55 2.01 5.63
C PHE A 214 5.25 2.63 7.00
N PHE A 215 3.97 2.77 7.35
CA PHE A 215 3.54 2.97 8.73
C PHE A 215 2.33 2.09 9.06
N SER A 216 2.17 1.74 10.34
CA SER A 216 1.07 0.87 10.80
C SER A 216 -0.17 1.67 11.19
N ASN A 217 -1.29 1.34 10.57
CA ASN A 217 -2.59 1.88 10.95
C ASN A 217 -3.18 1.22 12.20
N SER A 218 -2.68 0.03 12.58
CA SER A 218 -2.95 -0.56 13.90
C SER A 218 -2.27 0.24 15.01
N GLN A 219 -1.03 0.68 14.77
CA GLN A 219 -0.35 1.56 15.71
C GLN A 219 -1.02 2.95 15.78
N LEU A 220 -1.45 3.50 14.64
CA LEU A 220 -2.27 4.73 14.61
C LEU A 220 -3.54 4.59 15.46
N TYR A 221 -4.26 3.48 15.32
CA TYR A 221 -5.46 3.21 16.11
C TYR A 221 -5.17 3.21 17.62
N GLY A 222 -4.02 2.67 18.03
CA GLY A 222 -3.55 2.71 19.41
C GLY A 222 -3.23 4.12 19.94
N LEU A 223 -3.04 5.11 19.07
CA LEU A 223 -2.82 6.52 19.44
C LEU A 223 -4.12 7.33 19.60
N LEU A 224 -5.27 6.73 19.30
CA LEU A 224 -6.58 7.37 19.45
C LEU A 224 -7.03 7.36 20.92
N SER A 225 -7.83 8.35 21.31
CA SER A 225 -8.55 8.30 22.59
C SER A 225 -9.60 7.19 22.59
N LYS A 226 -10.11 6.80 23.75
CA LYS A 226 -11.17 5.78 23.83
C LYS A 226 -12.43 6.20 23.09
N GLU A 227 -12.78 7.47 23.16
CA GLU A 227 -13.93 8.05 22.47
C GLU A 227 -13.70 8.05 20.95
N GLU A 228 -12.48 8.35 20.51
CA GLU A 228 -12.13 8.27 19.09
C GLU A 228 -12.13 6.82 18.57
N GLN A 229 -11.69 5.87 19.39
CA GLN A 229 -11.74 4.43 19.08
C GLN A 229 -13.20 3.95 18.96
N GLU A 230 -14.06 4.29 19.91
CA GLU A 230 -15.49 3.91 19.85
C GLU A 230 -16.16 4.52 18.61
N MET A 231 -15.89 5.80 18.31
CA MET A 231 -16.38 6.46 17.11
C MET A 231 -15.88 5.74 15.85
N ALA A 232 -14.58 5.50 15.72
CA ALA A 232 -13.99 4.90 14.53
C ALA A 232 -14.48 3.46 14.33
N ASP A 233 -14.63 2.68 15.41
CA ASP A 233 -15.12 1.30 15.39
C ASP A 233 -16.54 1.19 14.78
N CYS A 234 -17.37 2.21 14.95
CA CYS A 234 -18.75 2.23 14.46
C CYS A 234 -19.00 3.13 13.25
N SER A 235 -17.96 3.73 12.68
CA SER A 235 -18.04 4.65 11.53
C SER A 235 -17.58 3.99 10.23
N TRP A 236 -18.00 4.53 9.09
CA TRP A 236 -17.59 4.05 7.77
C TRP A 236 -17.34 5.18 6.77
N VAL A 237 -16.65 4.83 5.69
CA VAL A 237 -16.31 5.71 4.58
C VAL A 237 -16.93 5.17 3.29
N GLU A 238 -17.44 6.08 2.46
CA GLU A 238 -17.82 5.83 1.08
C GLU A 238 -16.79 6.49 0.14
N TYR A 239 -16.34 5.75 -0.86
CA TYR A 239 -15.40 6.23 -1.86
C TYR A 239 -16.12 6.78 -3.09
N ALA A 240 -15.46 7.67 -3.83
CA ALA A 240 -16.01 8.15 -5.10
C ALA A 240 -16.09 7.02 -6.14
N PRO A 241 -17.09 7.04 -7.04
CA PRO A 241 -17.04 6.21 -8.25
C PRO A 241 -15.82 6.61 -9.07
N TYR A 242 -15.21 5.62 -9.75
CA TYR A 242 -13.96 5.82 -10.50
C TYR A 242 -12.92 6.69 -9.74
N PRO A 243 -12.54 6.28 -8.52
CA PRO A 243 -11.99 7.18 -7.51
C PRO A 243 -10.70 7.88 -7.95
N TYR A 244 -9.84 7.21 -8.73
CA TYR A 244 -8.61 7.81 -9.24
C TYR A 244 -8.81 8.71 -10.46
N MET A 245 -9.91 8.55 -11.19
CA MET A 245 -10.34 9.56 -12.16
C MET A 245 -10.89 10.76 -11.41
N TRP A 246 -11.72 10.56 -10.37
CA TRP A 246 -12.28 11.65 -9.56
C TRP A 246 -11.24 12.66 -9.07
N ILE A 247 -10.06 12.18 -8.67
CA ILE A 247 -8.98 13.04 -8.16
C ILE A 247 -7.88 13.36 -9.18
N GLU A 248 -8.04 13.05 -10.47
CA GLU A 248 -6.91 13.07 -11.41
C GLU A 248 -6.23 14.45 -11.61
N ASN A 249 -6.92 15.53 -11.26
CA ASN A 249 -6.41 16.90 -11.33
C ASN A 249 -5.99 17.47 -9.96
N CYS A 250 -6.20 16.70 -8.88
CA CYS A 250 -5.78 17.06 -7.53
C CYS A 250 -4.28 16.83 -7.33
N LYS A 251 -3.73 17.48 -6.31
CA LYS A 251 -2.33 17.35 -5.87
C LYS A 251 -2.25 16.90 -4.43
N GLY A 252 -1.20 16.18 -4.07
CA GLY A 252 -0.90 15.73 -2.72
C GLY A 252 -0.37 16.84 -1.81
N ASN A 253 -0.51 16.64 -0.50
CA ASN A 253 0.21 17.45 0.49
C ASN A 253 1.72 17.13 0.47
N ALA A 254 2.57 18.06 0.90
CA ALA A 254 4.03 17.91 0.79
C ALA A 254 4.60 16.65 1.48
N ASN A 255 3.99 16.21 2.58
CA ASN A 255 4.38 14.98 3.28
C ASN A 255 3.82 13.68 2.63
N GLY A 256 3.14 13.81 1.49
CA GLY A 256 2.52 12.72 0.72
C GLY A 256 1.20 12.19 1.30
N LEU A 257 0.74 12.67 2.46
CA LEU A 257 -0.48 12.17 3.11
C LEU A 257 -1.68 13.04 2.75
N GLY A 258 -2.68 12.42 2.13
CA GLY A 258 -3.89 13.13 1.69
C GLY A 258 -3.65 14.02 0.47
N LEU A 259 -4.66 14.82 0.14
CA LEU A 259 -4.64 15.77 -0.97
C LEU A 259 -4.76 17.20 -0.44
N ALA A 260 -4.19 18.14 -1.18
CA ALA A 260 -4.39 19.56 -0.96
C ALA A 260 -5.82 19.96 -1.34
N THR A 261 -6.41 20.87 -0.56
CA THR A 261 -7.74 21.42 -0.85
C THR A 261 -7.65 22.48 -1.93
N GLN A 262 -8.01 22.10 -3.16
CA GLN A 262 -7.92 22.96 -4.34
C GLN A 262 -9.21 23.04 -5.16
N GLY A 263 -10.24 22.27 -4.81
CA GLY A 263 -11.49 22.19 -5.59
C GLY A 263 -11.27 21.68 -7.01
N LYS A 264 -10.38 20.69 -7.18
CA LYS A 264 -9.96 20.13 -8.48
C LYS A 264 -10.46 18.70 -8.70
N GLU A 265 -11.25 18.19 -7.76
CA GLU A 265 -11.97 16.94 -7.89
C GLU A 265 -13.00 17.08 -9.01
N HIS A 266 -13.19 16.03 -9.79
CA HIS A 266 -14.27 16.01 -10.78
C HIS A 266 -15.65 16.05 -10.11
N THR A 267 -16.63 16.64 -10.79
CA THR A 267 -18.03 16.45 -10.38
C THR A 267 -18.52 15.05 -10.76
N LEU A 268 -19.66 14.61 -10.21
CA LEU A 268 -20.21 13.30 -10.57
C LEU A 268 -20.67 13.25 -12.02
N GLU A 269 -21.10 14.38 -12.58
CA GLU A 269 -21.48 14.53 -13.98
C GLU A 269 -20.27 14.36 -14.90
N GLU A 270 -19.10 14.93 -14.53
CA GLU A 270 -17.85 14.79 -15.29
C GLU A 270 -17.31 13.36 -15.29
N LEU A 271 -17.59 12.59 -14.23
CA LEU A 271 -17.24 11.17 -14.15
C LEU A 271 -18.10 10.28 -15.06
N GLY A 272 -19.25 10.80 -15.52
CA GLY A 272 -20.21 10.07 -16.33
C GLY A 272 -20.97 8.99 -15.55
N GLU A 273 -21.61 8.08 -16.28
CA GLU A 273 -22.43 7.04 -15.68
C GLU A 273 -21.58 6.01 -14.90
N TYR A 274 -22.06 5.68 -13.70
CA TYR A 274 -21.49 4.65 -12.83
C TYR A 274 -22.60 3.83 -12.18
N GLU A 275 -22.25 2.63 -11.74
CA GLU A 275 -23.17 1.73 -11.04
C GLU A 275 -23.01 1.92 -9.53
N ASP A 276 -24.08 2.33 -8.83
CA ASP A 276 -24.02 2.56 -7.38
C ASP A 276 -23.62 1.30 -6.61
N ALA A 277 -24.05 0.12 -7.07
CA ALA A 277 -23.68 -1.17 -6.48
C ALA A 277 -22.16 -1.46 -6.51
N LYS A 278 -21.40 -0.76 -7.35
CA LYS A 278 -19.93 -0.88 -7.43
C LYS A 278 -19.20 0.14 -6.56
N VAL A 279 -19.89 1.14 -6.04
CA VAL A 279 -19.33 2.10 -5.09
C VAL A 279 -19.01 1.39 -3.79
N LYS A 280 -17.74 1.49 -3.36
CA LYS A 280 -17.29 0.80 -2.16
C LYS A 280 -17.55 1.64 -0.91
N ARG A 281 -18.06 0.96 0.11
CA ARG A 281 -18.18 1.45 1.48
C ARG A 281 -17.41 0.50 2.38
N TYR A 282 -16.50 1.02 3.19
CA TYR A 282 -15.70 0.22 4.12
C TYR A 282 -15.78 0.81 5.53
N PRO A 283 -15.69 -0.04 6.58
CA PRO A 283 -15.51 0.44 7.94
C PRO A 283 -14.28 1.35 8.02
N MET A 284 -14.30 2.33 8.93
CA MET A 284 -13.10 3.14 9.19
C MET A 284 -12.00 2.33 9.88
N VAL A 285 -12.39 1.29 10.63
CA VAL A 285 -11.48 0.38 11.33
C VAL A 285 -11.56 -1.00 10.72
N TRP A 286 -10.42 -1.54 10.28
CA TRP A 286 -10.32 -2.90 9.73
C TRP A 286 -9.70 -3.82 10.78
N VAL A 287 -10.23 -5.04 10.89
CA VAL A 287 -9.75 -6.06 11.83
C VAL A 287 -8.84 -7.04 11.09
N ASN A 288 -7.61 -7.19 11.59
CA ASN A 288 -6.68 -8.17 11.07
C ASN A 288 -7.21 -9.60 11.34
N PRO A 289 -7.32 -10.48 10.33
CA PRO A 289 -7.98 -11.77 10.47
C PRO A 289 -7.20 -12.77 11.35
N VAL A 290 -5.90 -12.56 11.54
CA VAL A 290 -5.04 -13.44 12.36
C VAL A 290 -4.82 -12.84 13.74
N THR A 291 -4.34 -11.60 13.83
CA THR A 291 -3.96 -10.98 15.11
C THR A 291 -5.13 -10.33 15.86
N GLN A 292 -6.28 -10.14 15.19
CA GLN A 292 -7.44 -9.38 15.70
C GLN A 292 -7.13 -7.90 16.03
N GLU A 293 -5.96 -7.40 15.63
CA GLU A 293 -5.63 -5.99 15.79
C GLU A 293 -6.55 -5.11 14.94
N LYS A 294 -6.97 -3.99 15.52
CA LYS A 294 -7.78 -2.97 14.86
C LYS A 294 -6.89 -1.92 14.22
N ALA A 295 -7.14 -1.58 12.96
CA ALA A 295 -6.39 -0.60 12.19
C ALA A 295 -7.30 0.51 11.65
N PHE A 296 -6.97 1.78 11.90
CA PHE A 296 -7.70 2.92 11.31
C PHE A 296 -7.34 3.06 9.83
N MET A 297 -8.16 2.49 8.95
CA MET A 297 -7.84 2.21 7.54
C MET A 297 -8.75 2.97 6.57
N VAL A 298 -8.66 4.30 6.59
CA VAL A 298 -9.38 5.16 5.65
C VAL A 298 -8.45 5.66 4.55
N HIS A 299 -8.65 5.24 3.29
CA HIS A 299 -7.85 5.75 2.18
C HIS A 299 -8.27 7.17 1.76
N GLY A 300 -7.81 8.17 2.51
CA GLY A 300 -8.37 9.53 2.49
C GLY A 300 -8.33 10.28 1.16
N ILE A 301 -7.45 9.93 0.23
CA ILE A 301 -7.36 10.63 -1.08
C ILE A 301 -8.62 10.41 -1.94
N CYS A 302 -9.38 9.32 -1.72
CA CYS A 302 -10.54 8.96 -2.53
C CYS A 302 -11.86 8.96 -1.72
N ALA A 303 -11.83 9.41 -0.47
CA ALA A 303 -13.01 9.46 0.40
C ALA A 303 -13.97 10.55 -0.08
N ARG A 304 -15.21 10.15 -0.42
CA ARG A 304 -16.27 11.06 -0.88
C ARG A 304 -17.23 11.44 0.24
N LYS A 305 -17.55 10.49 1.13
CA LYS A 305 -18.42 10.72 2.29
C LYS A 305 -17.91 9.95 3.50
N LEU A 306 -18.00 10.57 4.67
CA LEU A 306 -17.80 9.91 5.96
C LEU A 306 -19.15 9.81 6.68
N PHE A 307 -19.39 8.66 7.30
CA PHE A 307 -20.56 8.42 8.14
C PHE A 307 -20.05 8.20 9.56
N VAL A 308 -20.05 9.28 10.35
CA VAL A 308 -19.42 9.32 11.66
C VAL A 308 -20.46 9.09 12.74
N ARG A 309 -20.28 8.01 13.50
CA ARG A 309 -21.13 7.65 14.64
C ARG A 309 -20.40 7.89 15.95
N LYS A 310 -21.17 8.16 17.01
CA LYS A 310 -20.62 8.22 18.39
C LYS A 310 -20.48 6.82 18.98
N ASN A 311 -21.42 5.93 18.67
CA ASN A 311 -21.46 4.53 19.07
C ASN A 311 -22.29 3.70 18.08
N ALA A 312 -22.30 2.38 18.26
CA ALA A 312 -22.95 1.42 17.37
C ALA A 312 -24.46 1.67 17.13
N THR A 313 -25.14 2.33 18.07
CA THR A 313 -26.59 2.59 18.02
C THR A 313 -26.95 4.01 17.57
N SER A 314 -25.97 4.93 17.52
CA SER A 314 -26.22 6.31 17.14
C SER A 314 -26.44 6.45 15.63
N GLU A 315 -27.33 7.36 15.22
CA GLU A 315 -27.42 7.76 13.82
C GLU A 315 -26.11 8.41 13.34
N PRO A 316 -25.65 8.11 12.12
CA PRO A 316 -24.42 8.69 11.59
C PRO A 316 -24.62 10.17 11.28
N THR A 317 -23.66 11.00 11.69
CA THR A 317 -23.47 12.31 11.06
C THR A 317 -22.77 12.11 9.73
N VAL A 318 -23.42 12.55 8.65
CA VAL A 318 -22.84 12.48 7.30
C VAL A 318 -21.98 13.71 7.05
N ILE A 319 -20.73 13.49 6.64
CA ILE A 319 -19.79 14.52 6.19
C ILE A 319 -19.52 14.25 4.71
N ASP A 320 -20.06 15.08 3.82
CA ASP A 320 -19.90 15.01 2.36
C ASP A 320 -19.18 16.23 1.76
N ASP A 321 -18.73 17.15 2.61
CA ASP A 321 -17.83 18.24 2.26
C ASP A 321 -16.38 17.75 2.28
N VAL A 322 -15.74 17.69 1.11
CA VAL A 322 -14.36 17.22 0.93
C VAL A 322 -13.36 17.95 1.82
N VAL A 323 -13.56 19.24 2.10
CA VAL A 323 -12.67 20.02 2.98
C VAL A 323 -12.75 19.47 4.41
N LYS A 324 -13.97 19.30 4.92
CA LYS A 324 -14.22 18.74 6.27
C LYS A 324 -13.77 17.29 6.39
N ILE A 325 -13.94 16.49 5.33
CA ILE A 325 -13.42 15.12 5.27
C ILE A 325 -11.90 15.12 5.44
N ARG A 326 -11.20 15.98 4.70
CA ARG A 326 -9.73 16.09 4.77
C ARG A 326 -9.26 16.56 6.14
N GLU A 327 -9.92 17.56 6.72
CA GLU A 327 -9.62 18.04 8.07
C GLU A 327 -9.80 16.93 9.11
N PHE A 328 -10.93 16.21 9.06
CA PHE A 328 -11.22 15.09 9.95
C PHE A 328 -10.12 14.01 9.87
N LEU A 329 -9.78 13.57 8.65
CA LEU A 329 -8.79 12.52 8.46
C LEU A 329 -7.37 12.99 8.80
N SER A 330 -7.01 14.23 8.47
CA SER A 330 -5.69 14.80 8.78
C SER A 330 -5.45 14.86 10.28
N ASN A 331 -6.45 15.26 11.07
CA ASN A 331 -6.38 15.33 12.53
C ASN A 331 -6.10 13.96 13.19
N ILE A 332 -6.41 12.87 12.51
CA ILE A 332 -6.15 11.50 12.96
C ILE A 332 -4.84 10.97 12.34
N GLN A 333 -4.78 10.87 11.02
CA GLN A 333 -3.72 10.15 10.31
C GLN A 333 -2.35 10.81 10.45
N SER A 334 -2.27 12.13 10.64
CA SER A 334 -0.99 12.83 10.85
C SER A 334 -0.26 12.44 12.15
N ARG A 335 -0.98 11.83 13.12
CA ARG A 335 -0.41 11.44 14.42
C ARG A 335 0.63 10.33 14.29
N ILE A 336 0.43 9.40 13.35
CA ILE A 336 1.37 8.30 13.10
C ILE A 336 2.47 8.68 12.11
N LEU A 337 2.27 9.71 11.28
CA LEU A 337 3.24 10.09 10.26
C LEU A 337 4.39 10.92 10.87
N LYS A 338 5.22 10.25 11.67
CA LYS A 338 6.42 10.78 12.33
C LYS A 338 7.61 9.86 12.07
N PRO A 339 8.85 10.37 12.03
CA PRO A 339 10.03 9.57 11.68
C PRO A 339 10.14 8.26 12.46
N GLN A 340 9.85 8.28 13.77
CA GLN A 340 9.95 7.10 14.62
C GLN A 340 8.96 5.97 14.27
N TYR A 341 7.86 6.26 13.58
CA TYR A 341 6.83 5.27 13.23
C TYR A 341 6.92 4.78 11.79
N VAL A 342 7.89 5.28 11.02
CA VAL A 342 8.08 4.90 9.62
C VAL A 342 9.14 3.82 9.51
N LEU A 343 8.76 2.68 8.93
CA LEU A 343 9.69 1.63 8.50
C LEU A 343 10.11 1.90 7.06
N MET A 344 11.42 2.06 6.83
CA MET A 344 11.99 1.95 5.48
C MET A 344 12.37 0.51 5.23
N ALA A 345 11.65 -0.18 4.33
CA ALA A 345 11.85 -1.61 4.12
C ALA A 345 13.31 -1.94 3.70
N PRO A 346 14.01 -2.83 4.42
CA PRO A 346 15.43 -3.13 4.20
C PRO A 346 15.66 -4.12 3.04
N ALA A 347 14.85 -4.06 1.98
CA ALA A 347 14.97 -4.94 0.81
C ALA A 347 16.27 -4.71 0.01
N GLU A 348 16.97 -5.78 -0.29
CA GLU A 348 18.13 -5.79 -1.19
C GLU A 348 17.72 -6.34 -2.55
N GLU A 349 18.59 -6.19 -3.55
CA GLU A 349 18.36 -6.84 -4.84
C GLU A 349 18.21 -8.35 -4.63
N GLY A 350 17.21 -8.95 -5.28
CA GLY A 350 16.79 -10.33 -5.05
C GLY A 350 15.65 -10.48 -4.05
N ASP A 351 15.46 -9.58 -3.09
CA ASP A 351 14.43 -9.77 -2.06
C ASP A 351 13.01 -9.53 -2.58
N VAL A 352 12.02 -10.11 -1.89
CA VAL A 352 10.59 -9.79 -2.07
C VAL A 352 10.04 -9.17 -0.79
N THR A 353 9.65 -7.90 -0.87
CA THR A 353 8.88 -7.25 0.20
C THR A 353 7.41 -7.60 0.02
N MET A 354 6.75 -8.09 1.06
CA MET A 354 5.32 -8.38 1.07
C MET A 354 4.66 -7.68 2.26
N TRP A 355 3.47 -7.14 2.08
CA TRP A 355 2.80 -6.43 3.16
C TRP A 355 1.30 -6.67 3.23
N ASP A 356 0.78 -6.62 4.45
CA ASP A 356 -0.63 -6.55 4.84
C ASP A 356 -1.20 -5.19 4.41
N ASN A 357 -1.86 -5.19 3.25
CA ASN A 357 -2.47 -4.01 2.68
C ASN A 357 -3.74 -3.56 3.45
N TYR A 358 -4.16 -4.32 4.46
CA TYR A 358 -5.24 -4.00 5.40
C TYR A 358 -4.72 -3.41 6.72
N GLY A 359 -3.40 -3.44 6.97
CA GLY A 359 -2.82 -2.99 8.24
C GLY A 359 -1.83 -1.82 8.11
N VAL A 360 -1.30 -1.56 6.91
CA VAL A 360 -0.29 -0.53 6.68
C VAL A 360 -0.65 0.40 5.53
N PHE A 361 -0.19 1.65 5.64
CA PHE A 361 -0.01 2.50 4.46
C PHE A 361 1.44 2.43 4.03
N HIS A 362 1.65 2.64 2.73
CA HIS A 362 2.97 2.66 2.16
C HIS A 362 3.16 3.83 1.18
N SER A 363 4.43 4.18 0.96
CA SER A 363 4.81 5.22 0.01
C SER A 363 6.14 4.90 -0.66
N ALA A 364 6.25 5.25 -1.94
CA ALA A 364 7.55 5.33 -2.60
C ALA A 364 8.28 6.62 -2.18
N VAL A 365 9.60 6.54 -2.11
CA VAL A 365 10.46 7.70 -1.95
C VAL A 365 11.16 7.96 -3.28
N ASP A 366 10.96 9.15 -3.84
CA ASP A 366 11.64 9.52 -5.09
C ASP A 366 13.09 9.95 -4.82
N TYR A 367 13.91 9.95 -5.87
CA TYR A 367 15.33 10.27 -5.78
C TYR A 367 15.89 10.67 -7.17
N PRO A 368 17.00 11.43 -7.25
CA PRO A 368 17.59 11.81 -8.53
C PRO A 368 17.96 10.62 -9.41
N LEU A 369 17.55 10.65 -10.69
CA LEU A 369 17.83 9.54 -11.61
C LEU A 369 19.33 9.23 -11.75
N LYS A 370 20.20 10.24 -11.56
CA LYS A 370 21.67 10.07 -11.57
C LYS A 370 22.20 9.11 -10.50
N TYR A 371 21.40 8.77 -9.48
CA TYR A 371 21.73 7.78 -8.46
C TYR A 371 21.56 6.33 -8.95
N GLY A 372 20.88 6.14 -10.08
CA GLY A 372 20.76 4.85 -10.74
C GLY A 372 19.32 4.44 -11.02
N SER A 373 19.17 3.49 -11.95
CA SER A 373 17.87 2.91 -12.26
C SER A 373 17.34 2.06 -11.10
N ARG A 374 16.02 1.93 -11.05
CA ARG A 374 15.31 0.98 -10.20
C ARG A 374 14.39 0.12 -11.04
N THR A 375 14.37 -1.16 -10.73
CA THR A 375 13.55 -2.18 -11.40
C THR A 375 12.95 -3.09 -10.36
N MET A 376 11.63 -3.17 -10.33
CA MET A 376 10.89 -4.06 -9.44
C MET A 376 9.78 -4.78 -10.19
N HIS A 377 9.40 -5.95 -9.70
CA HIS A 377 8.19 -6.66 -10.10
C HIS A 377 7.16 -6.57 -8.97
N GLN A 378 5.98 -6.03 -9.26
CA GLN A 378 4.86 -5.97 -8.33
C GLN A 378 3.78 -6.97 -8.75
N ALA A 379 3.21 -7.67 -7.77
CA ALA A 379 2.01 -8.47 -7.98
C ALA A 379 1.07 -8.37 -6.76
N ASN A 380 -0.21 -8.24 -7.04
CA ASN A 380 -1.31 -8.37 -6.09
C ASN A 380 -2.59 -8.78 -6.82
N ILE A 381 -3.57 -9.30 -6.09
CA ILE A 381 -4.89 -9.69 -6.62
C ILE A 381 -5.99 -8.90 -5.94
N GLY A 382 -7.07 -8.59 -6.67
CA GLY A 382 -8.28 -8.08 -6.04
C GLY A 382 -8.88 -9.19 -5.19
N ALA A 383 -9.06 -8.95 -3.88
CA ALA A 383 -9.46 -9.99 -2.95
C ALA A 383 -10.87 -10.52 -3.22
N SER A 384 -11.15 -11.73 -2.74
CA SER A 384 -12.47 -12.37 -2.72
C SER A 384 -13.44 -11.70 -1.77
N ARG A 385 -12.94 -11.06 -0.72
CA ARG A 385 -13.73 -10.37 0.30
C ARG A 385 -13.09 -9.05 0.70
N GLY A 386 -13.95 -8.08 1.02
CA GLY A 386 -13.55 -6.79 1.56
C GLY A 386 -13.16 -6.84 3.04
N PRO A 387 -12.69 -5.70 3.57
CA PRO A 387 -12.34 -5.57 4.98
C PRO A 387 -13.55 -5.69 5.91
N ILE A 388 -13.32 -6.33 7.06
CA ILE A 388 -14.30 -6.46 8.13
C ILE A 388 -13.92 -5.50 9.26
N GLY A 389 -14.91 -4.77 9.77
CA GLY A 389 -14.75 -3.88 10.92
C GLY A 389 -15.32 -4.50 12.20
N PRO A 390 -15.03 -3.91 13.36
CA PRO A 390 -15.52 -4.39 14.65
C PRO A 390 -17.05 -4.27 14.79
N VAL A 391 -17.65 -3.26 14.13
CA VAL A 391 -19.11 -3.10 14.02
C VAL A 391 -19.51 -3.15 12.55
N PRO A 392 -20.51 -3.97 12.17
CA PRO A 392 -20.99 -4.03 10.79
C PRO A 392 -21.56 -2.69 10.31
N ILE A 393 -21.32 -2.36 9.04
CA ILE A 393 -22.02 -1.27 8.37
C ILE A 393 -23.51 -1.64 8.30
N PRO A 394 -24.45 -0.75 8.67
CA PRO A 394 -25.87 -1.01 8.49
C PRO A 394 -26.20 -1.35 7.05
N ALA A 395 -27.05 -2.34 6.84
CA ALA A 395 -27.59 -2.61 5.51
C ALA A 395 -28.30 -1.34 5.00
N MET A 396 -27.99 -0.91 3.77
CA MET A 396 -28.73 0.19 3.17
C MET A 396 -30.16 -0.29 2.90
N SER A 397 -31.13 0.44 3.44
CA SER A 397 -32.56 0.24 3.19
C SER A 397 -32.95 0.62 1.77
#